data_AF-A0A531M358-F1
#
_entry.id   AF-A0A531M358-F1
#
_cell.length_a   1.000
_cell.length_b   1.000
_cell.length_c   1.000
_cell.angle_alpha   90.00
_cell.angle_beta   90.00
_cell.angle_gamma   90.00
#
_symmetry.space_group_name_H-M   'P 1'
#
loop_
_entity.id
_entity.type
_entity.pdbx_description
1 polymer ?
#
loop_
_entity_poly.entity_id
_entity_poly.type
_entity_poly.pdbx_seq_one_letter_code
_entity_poly.pdbx_strand_id
1 'polypeptide(L)'
;LYVGSLVALVLAGVMIARRNLAEQGITSGFDFLYKSTGWDVNFSLLPVTANDPYWWFFLIGIVNTLFLGSVGLLLATVVGTIVGLARTSSNELARLLGRTYVDVFRNIPLILQVFFWYAIITHLPTPRAAHEAWGMLLTSRGLYL
;
A
#
# COMPACT_ATOMS: atom_id res chain seq x y z
N LEU A 1 -14.06 -29.08 41.74
CA LEU A 1 -12.87 -28.54 42.43
C LEU A 1 -11.74 -28.23 41.44
N TYR A 2 -11.23 -29.21 40.68
CA TYR A 2 -10.13 -29.01 39.70
C TYR A 2 -10.40 -28.01 38.57
N VAL A 3 -11.61 -27.98 38.01
CA VAL A 3 -11.96 -27.02 36.95
C VAL A 3 -12.02 -25.59 37.49
N GLY A 4 -12.55 -25.40 38.71
CA GLY A 4 -12.58 -24.09 39.37
C GLY A 4 -11.19 -23.57 39.70
N SER A 5 -10.27 -24.44 40.15
CA SER A 5 -8.88 -24.05 40.40
C SER A 5 -8.14 -23.71 39.11
N LEU A 6 -8.41 -24.41 38.00
CA LEU A 6 -7.81 -24.11 36.70
C LEU A 6 -8.27 -22.73 36.18
N VAL A 7 -9.57 -22.45 36.26
CA VAL A 7 -10.14 -21.15 35.87
C VAL A 7 -9.59 -20.04 36.76
N ALA A 8 -9.51 -20.25 38.08
CA ALA A 8 -8.93 -19.28 39.00
C ALA A 8 -7.45 -18.99 38.70
N LEU A 9 -6.67 -20.01 38.34
CA LEU A 9 -5.26 -19.87 37.97
C LEU A 9 -5.09 -19.08 36.66
N VAL A 10 -5.91 -19.34 35.64
CA VAL A 10 -5.89 -18.58 34.38
C VAL A 10 -6.28 -17.13 34.61
N LEU A 11 -7.35 -16.86 35.37
CA LEU A 11 -7.79 -15.50 35.68
C LEU A 11 -6.74 -14.74 36.50
N ALA A 12 -6.13 -15.38 37.50
CA ALA A 12 -5.05 -14.79 38.27
C ALA A 12 -3.84 -14.46 37.37
N GLY A 13 -3.45 -15.37 36.49
CA GLY A 13 -2.37 -15.15 35.52
C GLY A 13 -2.63 -13.97 34.59
N VAL A 14 -3.84 -13.86 34.03
CA VAL A 14 -4.23 -12.72 33.18
C VAL A 14 -4.21 -11.39 33.96
N MET A 15 -4.71 -11.39 35.20
CA MET A 15 -4.74 -10.19 36.04
C MET A 15 -3.33 -9.74 36.45
N ILE A 16 -2.45 -10.68 36.79
CA ILE A 16 -1.03 -10.40 37.10
C ILE A 16 -0.32 -9.87 35.86
N ALA A 17 -0.51 -10.50 34.71
CA ALA A 17 0.07 -10.04 33.45
C ALA A 17 -0.37 -8.61 33.10
N ARG A 18 -1.67 -8.30 33.20
CA ARG A 18 -2.18 -6.94 32.96
C ARG A 18 -1.57 -5.90 33.91
N ARG A 19 -1.42 -6.24 35.19
CA ARG A 19 -0.79 -5.34 36.19
C ARG A 19 0.69 -5.11 35.87
N ASN A 20 1.46 -6.16 35.62
CA ASN A 20 2.88 -6.06 35.28
C ASN A 20 3.10 -5.26 33.98
N LEU A 21 2.25 -5.45 32.97
CA LEU A 21 2.31 -4.69 31.71
C LEU A 21 1.99 -3.20 31.93
N ALA A 22 0.97 -2.89 32.74
CA ALA A 22 0.61 -1.52 33.08
C ALA A 22 1.74 -0.81 33.87
N GLU A 23 2.39 -1.50 34.82
CA GLU A 23 3.53 -0.98 35.59
C GLU A 23 4.75 -0.69 34.70
N GLN A 24 4.94 -1.44 33.62
CA GLN A 24 6.00 -1.23 32.62
C GLN A 24 5.65 -0.17 31.57
N GLY A 25 4.48 0.48 31.67
CA GLY A 25 4.00 1.44 30.67
C GLY A 25 3.65 0.79 29.32
N ILE A 26 3.63 -0.55 29.25
CA ILE A 26 3.20 -1.30 28.07
C ILE A 26 1.68 -1.30 28.06
N THR A 27 1.13 -0.44 27.22
CA THR A 27 -0.32 -0.27 27.10
C THR A 27 -0.92 -1.50 26.41
N SER A 28 -1.32 -2.49 27.22
CA SER A 28 -1.98 -3.70 26.74
C SER A 28 -3.45 -3.38 26.38
N GLY A 29 -3.92 -3.78 25.20
CA GLY A 29 -5.31 -3.55 24.76
C GLY A 29 -5.39 -2.68 23.50
N PHE A 30 -6.51 -1.96 23.33
CA PHE A 30 -6.74 -1.06 22.17
C PHE A 30 -6.28 0.38 22.40
N ASP A 31 -5.70 0.70 23.55
CA ASP A 31 -5.23 2.06 23.85
C ASP A 31 -4.16 2.56 22.87
N PHE A 32 -3.43 1.65 22.23
CA PHE A 32 -2.50 2.01 21.14
C PHE A 32 -3.20 2.74 20.00
N LEU A 33 -4.49 2.48 19.75
CA LEU A 33 -5.26 3.14 18.70
C LEU A 33 -5.27 4.65 18.85
N TYR A 34 -5.24 5.16 20.08
CA TYR A 34 -5.30 6.59 20.40
C TYR A 34 -3.92 7.23 20.54
N LYS A 35 -2.84 6.46 20.37
CA LYS A 35 -1.48 7.01 20.37
C LYS A 35 -1.16 7.64 19.03
N SER A 36 -0.38 8.72 19.06
CA SER A 36 0.20 9.33 17.86
C SER A 36 1.18 8.36 17.19
N THR A 37 1.16 8.31 15.85
CA THR A 37 2.02 7.42 15.06
C THR A 37 3.45 7.94 14.92
N GLY A 38 3.63 9.27 14.97
CA GLY A 38 4.92 9.93 14.85
C GLY A 38 5.55 9.89 13.45
N TRP A 39 4.87 9.32 12.44
CA TRP A 39 5.37 9.17 11.07
C TRP A 39 4.44 9.84 10.06
N ASP A 40 5.00 10.58 9.11
CA ASP A 40 4.23 11.22 8.04
C ASP A 40 3.95 10.27 6.87
N VAL A 41 2.86 10.55 6.15
CA VAL A 41 2.43 9.77 4.98
C VAL A 41 2.65 10.58 3.71
N ASN A 42 3.40 10.03 2.74
CA ASN A 42 3.69 10.71 1.47
C ASN A 42 2.44 11.01 0.63
N PHE A 43 1.44 10.13 0.67
CA PHE A 43 0.19 10.27 -0.07
C PHE A 43 -1.00 9.82 0.77
N SER A 44 -2.00 10.69 0.89
CA SER A 44 -3.27 10.39 1.53
C SER A 44 -4.39 11.17 0.85
N LEU A 45 -5.57 10.56 0.74
CA LEU A 45 -6.76 11.22 0.19
C LEU A 45 -7.43 12.12 1.23
N LEU A 46 -7.31 11.75 2.50
CA LEU A 46 -7.81 12.50 3.64
C LEU A 46 -6.61 13.15 4.35
N PRO A 47 -6.74 14.40 4.83
CA PRO A 47 -5.67 15.06 5.57
C PRO A 47 -5.19 14.22 6.76
N VAL A 48 -3.87 14.04 6.87
CA VAL A 48 -3.23 13.33 7.97
C VAL A 48 -1.90 13.99 8.31
N THR A 49 -1.56 13.94 9.59
CA THR A 49 -0.32 14.45 10.16
C THR A 49 0.31 13.37 11.05
N ALA A 50 1.62 13.44 11.27
CA ALA A 50 2.33 12.55 12.20
C ALA A 50 1.77 12.55 13.64
N ASN A 51 0.96 13.55 14.03
CA ASN A 51 0.34 13.63 15.35
C ASN A 51 -0.99 12.88 15.46
N ASP A 52 -1.54 12.41 14.34
CA ASP A 52 -2.84 11.73 14.35
C ASP A 52 -2.76 10.32 14.94
N PRO A 53 -3.87 9.84 15.52
CA PRO A 53 -3.90 8.55 16.21
C PRO A 53 -3.85 7.34 15.23
N TYR A 54 -3.35 6.19 15.69
CA TYR A 54 -3.26 4.95 14.90
C TYR A 54 -4.60 4.52 14.25
N TRP A 55 -5.75 4.70 14.92
CA TRP A 55 -7.04 4.35 14.32
C TRP A 55 -7.35 5.18 13.07
N TRP A 56 -6.90 6.44 13.03
CA TRP A 56 -7.06 7.32 11.87
C TRP A 56 -6.20 6.83 10.71
N PHE A 57 -4.95 6.45 10.99
CA PHE A 57 -4.05 5.85 10.00
C PHE A 57 -4.60 4.54 9.41
N PHE A 58 -5.24 3.69 10.21
CA PHE A 58 -5.90 2.49 9.68
C PHE A 58 -7.06 2.83 8.76
N LEU A 59 -7.89 3.81 9.12
CA LEU A 59 -8.98 4.27 8.26
C LEU A 59 -8.44 4.83 6.94
N ILE A 60 -7.40 5.67 6.99
CA ILE A 60 -6.74 6.21 5.79
C ILE A 60 -6.15 5.09 4.95
N GLY A 61 -5.51 4.10 5.57
CA GLY A 61 -4.98 2.93 4.87
C GLY A 61 -6.08 2.21 4.08
N ILE A 62 -7.22 1.95 4.72
CA ILE A 62 -8.39 1.33 4.07
C ILE A 62 -8.90 2.19 2.93
N VAL A 63 -9.10 3.50 3.16
CA VAL A 63 -9.61 4.43 2.14
C VAL A 63 -8.67 4.51 0.94
N ASN A 64 -7.36 4.64 1.16
CA ASN A 64 -6.36 4.67 0.11
C ASN A 64 -6.29 3.34 -0.65
N THR A 65 -6.36 2.19 0.04
CA THR A 65 -6.39 0.87 -0.62
C THR A 65 -7.63 0.70 -1.48
N LEU A 66 -8.81 1.11 -0.99
CA LEU A 66 -10.05 1.05 -1.76
C LEU A 66 -10.00 1.97 -2.98
N PHE A 67 -9.51 3.19 -2.81
CA PHE A 67 -9.36 4.13 -3.93
C PHE A 67 -8.38 3.60 -4.98
N LEU A 68 -7.16 3.28 -4.57
CA LEU A 68 -6.11 2.81 -5.47
C LEU A 68 -6.53 1.49 -6.13
N GLY A 69 -7.16 0.59 -5.37
CA GLY A 69 -7.70 -0.67 -5.87
C GLY A 69 -8.83 -0.45 -6.89
N SER A 70 -9.74 0.49 -6.65
CA SER A 70 -10.85 0.78 -7.58
C SER A 70 -10.35 1.39 -8.88
N VAL A 71 -9.46 2.40 -8.80
CA VAL A 71 -8.85 3.01 -9.99
C VAL A 71 -8.01 1.96 -10.74
N GLY A 72 -7.20 1.19 -10.01
CA GLY A 72 -6.39 0.12 -10.57
C GLY A 72 -7.23 -0.95 -11.27
N LEU A 73 -8.38 -1.34 -10.68
CA LEU A 73 -9.30 -2.32 -11.27
C LEU A 73 -9.93 -1.80 -12.56
N LEU A 74 -10.37 -0.54 -12.60
CA LEU A 74 -10.94 0.07 -13.80
C LEU A 74 -9.90 0.08 -14.94
N LEU A 75 -8.69 0.56 -14.65
CA LEU A 75 -7.60 0.60 -15.63
C LEU A 75 -7.18 -0.80 -16.08
N ALA A 76 -7.04 -1.74 -15.15
CA ALA A 76 -6.70 -3.13 -15.44
C ALA A 76 -7.77 -3.82 -16.29
N THR A 77 -9.06 -3.49 -16.09
CA THR A 77 -10.15 -4.04 -16.89
C THR A 77 -10.07 -3.54 -18.33
N VAL A 78 -9.81 -2.23 -18.53
CA VAL A 78 -9.67 -1.65 -19.88
C VAL A 78 -8.46 -2.25 -20.60
N VAL A 79 -7.28 -2.20 -19.97
CA VAL A 79 -6.04 -2.74 -20.56
C VAL A 79 -6.15 -4.25 -20.77
N GLY A 80 -6.67 -4.98 -19.79
CA GLY A 80 -6.86 -6.43 -19.85
C GLY A 80 -7.83 -6.84 -20.96
N THR A 81 -8.89 -6.07 -21.19
CA THR A 81 -9.82 -6.32 -22.30
C THR A 81 -9.13 -6.08 -23.65
N ILE A 82 -8.41 -4.97 -23.82
CA ILE A 82 -7.68 -4.67 -25.06
C ILE A 82 -6.66 -5.76 -25.38
N VAL A 83 -5.85 -6.14 -24.39
CA VAL A 83 -4.83 -7.19 -24.53
C VAL A 83 -5.48 -8.55 -24.78
N GLY A 84 -6.59 -8.85 -24.10
CA GLY A 84 -7.37 -10.07 -24.29
C GLY A 84 -7.87 -10.20 -25.73
N LEU A 85 -8.48 -9.14 -26.27
CA LEU A 85 -8.93 -9.08 -27.66
C LEU A 85 -7.77 -9.21 -28.65
N ALA A 86 -6.65 -8.53 -28.40
CA ALA A 86 -5.46 -8.62 -29.24
C ALA A 86 -4.93 -10.05 -29.33
N ARG A 87 -4.91 -10.77 -28.20
CA ARG A 87 -4.46 -12.17 -28.13
C ARG A 87 -5.35 -13.15 -28.89
N THR A 88 -6.66 -12.91 -28.96
CA THR A 88 -7.61 -13.76 -29.69
C THR A 88 -7.84 -13.34 -31.14
N SER A 89 -7.22 -12.24 -31.57
CA SER A 89 -7.34 -11.73 -32.93
C SER A 89 -6.80 -12.71 -33.97
N SER A 90 -7.40 -12.67 -35.17
CA SER A 90 -6.88 -13.36 -36.37
C SER A 90 -5.61 -12.70 -36.91
N ASN A 91 -5.30 -11.46 -36.49
CA ASN A 91 -4.09 -10.77 -36.87
C ASN A 91 -2.88 -11.30 -36.06
N GLU A 92 -1.90 -11.85 -36.77
CA GLU A 92 -0.69 -12.43 -36.19
C GLU A 92 0.09 -11.44 -35.31
N LEU A 93 0.23 -10.18 -35.75
CA LEU A 93 0.99 -9.16 -35.02
C LEU A 93 0.28 -8.78 -33.73
N ALA A 94 -1.05 -8.56 -33.78
CA ALA A 94 -1.84 -8.26 -32.58
C ALA A 94 -1.77 -9.42 -31.58
N ARG A 95 -1.84 -10.66 -32.08
CA ARG A 95 -1.73 -11.86 -31.27
C ARG A 95 -0.35 -12.01 -30.63
N LEU A 96 0.72 -11.72 -31.38
CA LEU A 96 2.08 -11.73 -30.88
C LEU A 96 2.26 -10.68 -29.77
N LEU A 97 1.85 -9.43 -30.00
CA LEU A 97 1.93 -8.35 -29.01
C LEU A 97 1.15 -8.69 -27.74
N GLY A 98 -0.07 -9.21 -27.87
CA GLY A 98 -0.89 -9.64 -26.74
C GLY A 98 -0.25 -10.78 -25.94
N ARG A 99 0.36 -11.77 -26.61
CA ARG A 99 1.09 -12.86 -25.93
C ARG A 99 2.33 -12.34 -25.21
N THR A 100 3.18 -11.56 -25.89
CA THR A 100 4.40 -10.99 -25.30
C THR A 100 4.09 -10.14 -24.08
N TYR A 101 3.06 -9.30 -24.14
CA TYR A 101 2.62 -8.52 -22.98
C TYR A 101 2.27 -9.43 -21.81
N VAL A 102 1.37 -10.40 -22.02
CA VAL A 102 0.92 -11.30 -20.95
C VAL A 102 2.09 -12.09 -20.38
N ASP A 103 2.97 -12.63 -21.23
CA ASP A 103 4.10 -13.44 -20.79
C ASP A 103 5.09 -12.62 -19.97
N VAL A 104 5.42 -11.39 -20.38
CA VAL A 104 6.31 -10.51 -19.61
C VAL A 104 5.72 -10.19 -18.23
N PHE A 105 4.49 -9.67 -18.19
CA PHE A 105 3.91 -9.18 -16.93
C PHE A 105 3.48 -10.30 -15.98
N ARG A 106 3.17 -11.50 -16.48
CA ARG A 106 2.80 -12.65 -15.63
C ARG A 106 3.98 -13.48 -15.16
N ASN A 107 5.11 -13.50 -15.89
CA ASN A 107 6.29 -14.29 -15.50
C ASN A 107 7.32 -13.48 -14.70
N ILE A 108 7.32 -12.14 -14.80
CA ILE A 108 8.23 -11.31 -14.00
C ILE A 108 7.67 -11.10 -12.59
N PRO A 109 8.45 -11.38 -11.52
CA PRO A 109 8.02 -11.14 -10.13
C PRO A 109 7.56 -9.69 -9.91
N LEU A 110 6.41 -9.50 -9.26
CA LEU A 110 5.84 -8.18 -9.02
C LEU A 110 6.82 -7.25 -8.29
N ILE A 111 7.59 -7.80 -7.33
CA ILE A 111 8.58 -7.03 -6.58
C ILE A 111 9.68 -6.46 -7.50
N LEU A 112 10.11 -7.21 -8.52
CA LEU A 112 11.08 -6.72 -9.51
C LEU A 112 10.48 -5.59 -10.33
N GLN A 113 9.20 -5.70 -10.70
CA GLN A 113 8.50 -4.64 -11.42
C GLN A 113 8.44 -3.36 -10.56
N VAL A 114 8.11 -3.48 -9.27
CA VAL A 114 8.08 -2.33 -8.35
C VAL A 114 9.46 -1.68 -8.26
N PHE A 115 10.53 -2.46 -8.10
CA PHE A 115 11.90 -1.91 -8.08
C PHE A 115 12.31 -1.27 -9.40
N PHE A 116 11.96 -1.88 -10.53
CA PHE A 116 12.24 -1.35 -11.86
C PHE A 116 11.58 0.02 -12.07
N TRP A 117 10.28 0.14 -11.77
CA TRP A 117 9.56 1.41 -11.88
C TRP A 117 10.08 2.46 -10.90
N TYR A 118 10.39 2.05 -9.66
CA TYR A 118 11.00 2.94 -8.67
C TYR A 118 12.38 3.46 -9.13
N ALA A 119 13.21 2.60 -9.72
CA ALA A 119 14.51 2.99 -10.26
C ALA A 119 14.35 4.00 -11.42
N ILE A 120 13.40 3.79 -12.33
CA ILE A 120 13.13 4.75 -13.41
C ILE A 120 12.75 6.12 -12.84
N ILE A 121 11.82 6.15 -11.89
CA ILE A 121 11.34 7.42 -11.30
C ILE A 121 12.47 8.16 -10.59
N THR A 122 13.31 7.45 -9.83
CA THR A 122 14.40 8.09 -9.08
C THR A 122 15.55 8.58 -9.99
N HIS A 123 15.68 8.02 -11.19
CA HIS A 123 16.64 8.49 -12.21
C HIS A 123 16.11 9.65 -13.06
N LEU A 124 14.84 10.04 -12.91
CA LEU A 124 14.34 11.27 -13.52
C LEU A 124 15.09 12.50 -12.98
N PRO A 125 15.20 13.58 -13.77
CA PRO A 125 15.91 14.78 -13.35
C PRO A 125 15.38 15.30 -12.01
N THR A 126 16.31 15.79 -11.18
CA THR A 126 15.91 16.51 -9.97
C THR A 126 15.13 17.77 -10.36
N PRO A 127 14.25 18.30 -9.48
CA PRO A 127 13.43 19.47 -9.80
C PRO A 127 14.20 20.70 -10.30
N ARG A 128 15.50 20.82 -9.98
CA ARG A 128 16.36 21.92 -10.44
C ARG A 128 16.83 21.78 -11.90
N ALA A 129 16.79 20.58 -12.44
CA ALA A 129 17.18 20.25 -13.82
C ALA A 129 16.00 19.62 -14.57
N ALA A 130 14.77 19.94 -14.16
CA ALA A 130 13.55 19.38 -14.72
C ALA A 130 13.48 19.62 -16.23
N HIS A 131 13.10 18.59 -16.97
CA HIS A 131 12.80 18.76 -18.38
C HIS A 131 11.42 19.40 -18.50
N GLU A 132 11.39 20.60 -19.05
CA GLU A 132 10.15 21.28 -19.41
C GLU A 132 9.63 20.70 -20.72
N ALA A 133 8.46 20.08 -20.66
CA ALA A 133 7.80 19.55 -21.84
C ALA A 133 6.32 19.89 -21.74
N TRP A 134 5.81 20.63 -22.74
CA TRP A 134 4.37 20.97 -22.86
C TRP A 134 3.82 21.76 -21.65
N GLY A 135 4.63 22.64 -21.06
CA GLY A 135 4.25 23.41 -19.85
C GLY A 135 4.17 22.57 -18.58
N MET A 136 4.65 21.33 -18.61
CA MET A 136 4.68 20.42 -17.46
C MET A 136 6.12 20.06 -17.14
N LEU A 137 6.49 20.15 -15.86
CA LEU A 137 7.82 19.85 -15.35
C LEU A 137 7.83 18.41 -14.82
N LEU A 138 8.53 17.52 -15.54
CA LEU A 138 8.74 16.14 -15.09
C LEU A 138 9.99 16.06 -14.21
N THR A 139 9.79 15.57 -12.98
CA THR A 139 10.86 15.45 -11.98
C THR A 139 10.81 14.09 -11.29
N SER A 140 11.89 13.71 -10.61
CA SER A 140 11.92 12.55 -9.70
C SER A 140 10.97 12.65 -8.50
N ARG A 141 10.29 13.80 -8.32
CA ARG A 141 9.24 14.01 -7.31
C ARG A 141 7.82 13.99 -7.88
N GLY A 142 7.68 13.83 -9.19
CA GLY A 142 6.39 13.81 -9.89
C GLY A 142 6.29 14.87 -10.99
N LEU A 143 5.06 15.05 -11.47
CA LEU A 143 4.68 16.03 -12.48
C LEU A 143 4.17 17.30 -11.79
N TYR A 144 4.73 18.45 -12.17
CA TYR A 144 4.28 19.77 -11.73
C TYR A 144 3.75 20.56 -12.95
N LEU A 145 2.64 21.27 -12.77
CA LEU A 145 2.04 22.21 -13.72
C LEU A 145 2.41 23.64 -13.32
#